data_AF-A0A932X5P4-F1
#
_entry.id   AF-A0A932X5P4-F1
#
_cell.length_a   1.000
_cell.length_b   1.000
_cell.length_c   1.000
_cell.angle_alpha   90.00
_cell.angle_beta   90.00
_cell.angle_gamma   90.00
#
_symmetry.space_group_name_H-M   'P 1'
#
loop_
_entity.id
_entity.type
_entity.pdbx_description
1 polymer ?
#
loop_
_entity_poly.entity_id
_entity_poly.type
_entity_poly.pdbx_seq_one_letter_code
_entity_poly.pdbx_strand_id
1 'polypeptide(L)' 'DERTKLLPVVILTSSVEEQDLVRGYSLGANSYVRKPVDFVQFSEAVRQLGLYWLVLNEGPPQTTAGG' A
#
# COMPACT_ATOMS: atom_id res chain seq x y z
N ASP A 1 7.54 -13.37 8.09
CA ASP A 1 7.91 -13.09 9.48
C ASP A 1 6.64 -12.68 10.19
N GLU A 2 6.28 -13.31 11.32
CA GLU A 2 5.07 -12.94 12.08
C GLU A 2 5.05 -11.46 12.44
N ARG A 3 6.24 -10.87 12.69
CA ARG A 3 6.39 -9.46 13.07
C ARG A 3 5.93 -8.49 12.00
N THR A 4 5.90 -8.89 10.73
CA THR A 4 5.55 -8.01 9.61
C THR A 4 4.20 -8.31 8.99
N LYS A 5 3.51 -9.37 9.43
CA LYS A 5 2.25 -9.82 8.81
C LYS A 5 1.15 -8.77 8.83
N LEU A 6 1.15 -7.91 9.84
CA LEU A 6 0.16 -6.85 10.01
C LEU A 6 0.65 -5.49 9.55
N LEU A 7 1.85 -5.37 8.95
CA LEU A 7 2.27 -4.08 8.42
C LEU A 7 1.49 -3.79 7.14
N PRO A 8 0.82 -2.62 7.03
CA PRO A 8 0.18 -2.23 5.78
C PRO A 8 1.22 -2.06 4.67
N VAL A 9 0.99 -2.70 3.54
CA VAL A 9 1.85 -2.65 2.36
C VAL A 9 1.06 -2.09 1.17
N VAL A 10 1.59 -1.02 0.59
CA VAL A 10 1.09 -0.42 -0.65
C VAL A 10 2.18 -0.55 -1.70
N ILE A 11 1.87 -1.20 -2.81
CA ILE A 11 2.79 -1.34 -3.94
C ILE A 11 2.59 -0.15 -4.88
N LEU A 12 3.65 0.58 -5.22
CA LEU A 12 3.64 1.66 -6.22
C LEU A 12 4.59 1.29 -7.37
N THR A 13 4.06 1.08 -8.57
CA THR A 13 4.87 0.54 -9.69
C THR A 13 4.39 1.01 -11.06
N SER A 14 5.31 1.13 -12.01
CA SER A 14 4.98 1.42 -13.40
C SER A 14 4.52 0.18 -14.19
N SER A 15 4.62 -1.02 -13.62
CA SER A 15 4.18 -2.27 -14.26
C SER A 15 2.66 -2.25 -14.50
N VAL A 16 2.26 -2.72 -15.68
CA VAL A 16 0.85 -2.94 -16.05
C VAL A 16 0.52 -4.44 -16.14
N GLU A 17 1.47 -5.30 -15.81
CA GLU A 17 1.31 -6.74 -15.92
C GLU A 17 0.32 -7.26 -14.88
N GLU A 18 -0.74 -7.91 -15.35
CA GLU A 18 -1.78 -8.48 -14.49
C GLU A 18 -1.20 -9.52 -13.51
N GLN A 19 -0.16 -10.24 -13.94
CA GLN A 19 0.54 -11.21 -13.10
C GLN A 19 1.20 -10.57 -11.88
N ASP A 20 1.78 -9.38 -12.01
CA ASP A 20 2.39 -8.66 -10.88
C ASP A 20 1.34 -8.18 -9.88
N LEU A 21 0.18 -7.74 -10.37
CA LEU A 21 -0.95 -7.33 -9.54
C LEU A 21 -1.48 -8.51 -8.72
N VAL A 22 -1.80 -9.63 -9.39
CA VAL A 22 -2.29 -10.84 -8.72
C VAL A 22 -1.26 -11.35 -7.71
N ARG A 23 0.02 -11.38 -8.11
CA ARG A 23 1.10 -11.80 -7.22
C ARG A 23 1.22 -10.89 -6.00
N GLY A 24 1.18 -9.57 -6.18
CA GLY A 24 1.25 -8.61 -5.08
C GLY A 24 0.17 -8.83 -4.03
N TYR A 25 -1.09 -8.97 -4.46
CA TYR A 25 -2.19 -9.26 -3.56
C TYR A 25 -2.09 -10.65 -2.93
N SER A 26 -1.65 -11.68 -3.67
CA SER A 26 -1.46 -13.03 -3.13
C SER A 26 -0.41 -13.10 -2.00
N LEU A 27 0.54 -12.15 -2.00
CA LEU A 27 1.58 -12.02 -0.99
C LEU A 27 1.17 -11.13 0.21
N GLY A 28 -0.06 -10.60 0.20
CA GLY A 28 -0.62 -9.83 1.31
C GLY A 28 -0.52 -8.32 1.20
N ALA A 29 -0.26 -7.77 0.00
CA ALA A 29 -0.37 -6.33 -0.20
C ALA A 29 -1.82 -5.86 0.03
N ASN A 30 -1.98 -4.71 0.69
CA ASN A 30 -3.30 -4.14 0.94
C ASN A 30 -3.79 -3.30 -0.25
N SER A 31 -2.84 -2.77 -1.04
CA SER A 31 -3.15 -1.95 -2.20
C SER A 31 -2.04 -2.01 -3.24
N TYR A 32 -2.44 -1.80 -4.49
CA TYR A 32 -1.58 -1.74 -5.66
C TYR A 32 -1.93 -0.49 -6.46
N VAL A 33 -0.95 0.40 -6.60
CA VAL A 33 -1.09 1.69 -7.25
C VAL A 33 -0.16 1.74 -8.45
N ARG A 34 -0.71 2.02 -9.61
CA ARG A 34 0.10 2.32 -10.79
C ARG A 34 0.76 3.67 -10.60
N LYS A 35 2.09 3.73 -10.73
CA LYS A 35 2.86 4.95 -10.64
C LYS A 35 2.36 5.93 -11.71
N PRO A 36 1.83 7.09 -11.33
CA PRO A 36 1.44 8.10 -12.30
C PRO A 36 2.67 8.57 -13.08
N VAL A 37 2.49 8.76 -14.39
CA VAL A 37 3.59 9.10 -15.32
C VAL A 37 3.98 10.57 -15.19
N ASP A 38 2.98 11.43 -15.02
CA ASP A 38 3.14 12.88 -14.89
C ASP A 38 3.35 13.29 -13.43
N PHE A 39 4.18 14.31 -13.20
CA PHE A 39 4.54 14.78 -11.87
C PHE A 39 3.35 15.37 -11.09
N VAL A 40 2.47 16.11 -11.76
CA VAL A 40 1.27 16.69 -11.12
C VAL A 40 0.33 15.57 -10.69
N GLN A 41 0.10 14.59 -11.56
CA GLN A 41 -0.69 13.40 -11.23
C GLN A 41 -0.06 12.58 -10.12
N PHE A 42 1.27 12.46 -10.12
CA PHE A 42 2.01 11.77 -9.07
C PHE A 42 1.83 12.45 -7.71
N SER A 43 2.02 13.78 -7.66
CA SER A 43 1.88 14.56 -6.44
C SER A 43 0.46 14.43 -5.87
N GLU A 44 -0.56 14.54 -6.72
CA GLU A 44 -1.95 14.38 -6.28
C GLU A 44 -2.26 12.96 -5.81
N ALA A 45 -1.80 11.93 -6.53
CA ALA A 45 -2.01 10.54 -6.12
C ALA A 45 -1.34 10.24 -4.77
N VAL A 46 -0.12 10.72 -4.54
CA VAL A 46 0.59 10.54 -3.26
C VAL A 46 -0.13 11.29 -2.13
N ARG A 47 -0.66 12.50 -2.39
CA ARG A 47 -1.47 13.24 -1.42
C ARG A 47 -2.73 12.47 -1.02
N GLN A 48 -3.45 11.92 -2.01
CA GLN A 48 -4.66 11.12 -1.77
C GLN A 48 -4.35 9.83 -1.02
N LEU A 49 -3.27 9.13 -1.38
CA LEU A 49 -2.81 7.94 -0.66
C LEU A 49 -2.46 8.28 0.79
N GLY A 50 -1.74 9.37 1.03
CA GLY A 50 -1.40 9.83 2.37
C GLY A 50 -2.66 10.09 3.21
N LEU A 51 -3.64 10.80 2.66
CA LEU A 51 -4.91 11.06 3.35
C LEU A 51 -5.66 9.76 3.68
N TYR A 52 -5.78 8.85 2.71
CA TYR A 52 -6.44 7.58 2.96
C TYR A 52 -5.72 6.79 4.06
N TRP A 53 -4.42 6.52 3.91
CA TRP A 53 -3.70 5.62 4.79
C TRP A 53 -3.43 6.18 6.19
N LEU A 54 -3.24 7.49 6.32
CA LEU A 54 -2.84 8.11 7.59
C LEU A 54 -3.98 8.75 8.36
N VAL A 55 -5.09 9.10 7.68
CA VAL A 55 -6.20 9.84 8.30
C VAL A 55 -7.49 9.02 8.33
N LEU A 56 -7.80 8.31 7.24
CA LEU A 56 -9.08 7.61 7.11
C LEU A 56 -9.02 6.13 7.44
N ASN A 57 -7.91 5.47 7.09
CA ASN A 57 -7.76 4.05 7.24
C ASN A 57 -7.57 3.65 8.71
N GLU A 58 -8.45 2.80 9.22
CA GLU A 58 -8.21 2.07 10.46
C GLU A 58 -7.23 0.93 10.17
N GLY A 59 -5.96 1.17 10.50
CA GLY A 59 -4.90 0.19 10.33
C GLY A 59 -5.15 -1.07 11.19
N PRO A 60 -4.54 -2.21 10.81
CA PRO A 60 -4.54 -3.39 11.66
C PRO A 60 -4.01 -3.03 13.06
N PRO A 61 -4.49 -3.70 14.11
CA PRO A 61 -4.10 -3.39 15.48
C PRO A 61 -2.58 -3.44 15.58
N GLN A 62 -1.98 -2.38 16.12
CA GLN A 62 -0.59 -2.40 16.53
C GLN A 62 -0.47 -3.64 17.42
N THR A 63 0.33 -4.62 17.01
CA THR A 63 0.72 -5.67 17.94
C THR A 63 1.58 -4.95 18.96
N THR A 64 0.95 -4.43 20.02
CA THR A 64 1.66 -4.14 21.25
C THR A 64 2.22 -5.50 21.63
N ALA A 65 3.52 -5.70 21.40
CA ALA A 65 4.21 -6.78 22.06
C ALA A 65 3.85 -6.62 23.54
N GLY A 66 3.06 -7.56 24.07
CA GLY A 66 2.52 -7.44 25.41
C GLY A 66 3.65 -7.30 26.43
N GLY A 67 3.46 -6.42 27.42
CA GLY A 67 4.31 -6.30 28.62
C GLY A 67 5.38 -5.23 28.52
#